data_AF-A0A4R0KEG6-F1
#
_entry.id   AF-A0A4R0KEG6-F1
#
_cell.length_a   1.000
_cell.length_b   1.000
_cell.length_c   1.000
_cell.angle_alpha   90.00
_cell.angle_beta   90.00
_cell.angle_gamma   90.00
#
_symmetry.space_group_name_H-M   'P 1'
#
loop_
_entity.id
_entity.type
_entity.pdbx_description
1 polymer ?
#
loop_
_entity_poly.entity_id
_entity_poly.type
_entity_poly.pdbx_seq_one_letter_code
_entity_poly.pdbx_strand_id
1 'polypeptide(L)'
;MAGSGHGAGVSGAGLPRLDRMRLFRRQKTVSVPDRYGFGDGDTIEVPARPDAARLFDDADESEHTRLAVGYLNHPDPAVRLAAVQRAPGIATVAVVEELVDRLADDDPAVRAAAVAANWEIHGDSDCERPVLILRDEIRGHTRSWGVPSTEALRLGKDRAVQALGHLVAGAPDDDARARLQAFIDEEVVLPDTVAADPDLVLEFIEKVQRSSEGQVATYEAYRAANRTEALAYLNAHPVTEPFYYLEVETPEGNFGRDIKGIYDL
;
A
#
# COMPACT_ATOMS: atom_id res chain seq x y z
N MET A 1 -47.59 -39.87 43.41
CA MET A 1 -46.67 -39.26 44.40
C MET A 1 -45.33 -39.99 44.29
N ALA A 2 -44.23 -39.23 44.20
CA ALA A 2 -42.86 -39.62 43.78
C ALA A 2 -42.74 -40.00 42.29
N GLY A 3 -41.79 -39.53 41.47
CA GLY A 3 -40.58 -38.71 41.66
C GLY A 3 -39.50 -39.15 40.65
N SER A 4 -38.64 -38.22 40.20
CA SER A 4 -37.41 -38.36 39.37
C SER A 4 -37.55 -38.59 37.85
N GLY A 5 -36.81 -37.96 36.93
CA GLY A 5 -35.75 -36.93 37.02
C GLY A 5 -35.14 -36.64 35.62
N HIS A 6 -34.71 -35.38 35.42
CA HIS A 6 -33.64 -34.80 34.55
C HIS A 6 -32.88 -35.75 33.60
N GLY A 7 -32.55 -35.44 32.34
CA GLY A 7 -32.17 -34.17 31.71
C GLY A 7 -30.75 -34.30 31.16
N ALA A 8 -30.47 -33.91 29.90
CA ALA A 8 -29.16 -33.44 29.42
C ALA A 8 -29.23 -33.06 27.93
N GLY A 9 -29.36 -31.77 27.65
CA GLY A 9 -28.85 -31.17 26.42
C GLY A 9 -27.37 -30.89 26.59
N VAL A 10 -26.56 -31.22 25.58
CA VAL A 10 -25.15 -30.85 25.54
C VAL A 10 -25.01 -29.68 24.56
N SER A 11 -24.91 -28.49 25.11
CA SER A 11 -24.38 -27.31 24.41
C SER A 11 -22.85 -27.45 24.35
N GLY A 12 -22.28 -27.29 23.15
CA GLY A 12 -20.85 -27.17 22.95
C GLY A 12 -20.32 -25.90 23.60
N ALA A 13 -19.61 -26.06 24.71
CA ALA A 13 -18.86 -24.99 25.34
C ALA A 13 -17.48 -24.88 24.68
N GLY A 14 -17.24 -23.79 23.96
CA GLY A 14 -15.90 -23.38 23.55
C GLY A 14 -15.02 -23.12 24.78
N LEU A 15 -13.73 -23.47 24.68
CA LEU A 15 -12.77 -23.30 25.77
C LEU A 15 -12.55 -21.79 26.09
N PRO A 16 -12.40 -21.43 27.38
CA PRO A 16 -12.20 -20.04 27.80
C PRO A 16 -10.82 -19.49 27.40
N ARG A 17 -10.76 -18.17 27.11
CA ARG A 17 -9.58 -17.40 26.64
C ARG A 17 -8.25 -17.68 27.38
N LEU A 18 -8.29 -18.02 28.67
CA LEU A 18 -7.11 -18.28 29.49
C LEU A 18 -6.38 -19.60 29.13
N ASP A 19 -7.08 -20.59 28.55
CA ASP A 19 -6.47 -21.86 28.13
C ASP A 19 -5.86 -21.79 26.72
N ARG A 20 -6.37 -20.91 25.84
CA ARG A 20 -5.71 -20.63 24.54
C ARG A 20 -4.33 -20.01 24.73
N MET A 21 -4.16 -19.12 25.71
CA MET A 21 -2.83 -18.59 26.10
C MET A 21 -1.87 -19.68 26.62
N ARG A 22 -2.36 -20.84 27.08
CA ARG A 22 -1.51 -21.95 27.55
C ARG A 22 -1.00 -22.83 26.41
N LEU A 23 -1.67 -22.88 25.26
CA LEU A 23 -1.19 -23.59 24.07
C LEU A 23 -0.01 -22.84 23.41
N PHE A 24 -0.03 -21.50 23.42
CA PHE A 24 1.11 -20.67 22.99
C PHE A 24 2.33 -20.75 23.92
N ARG A 25 2.16 -21.13 25.20
CA ARG A 25 3.25 -21.15 26.20
C ARG A 25 4.40 -22.14 25.94
N ARG A 26 4.33 -22.98 24.90
CA ARG A 26 5.41 -23.93 24.55
C ARG A 26 5.98 -23.77 23.14
N GLN A 27 5.33 -23.05 22.24
CA GLN A 27 5.88 -22.79 20.91
C GLN A 27 6.73 -21.51 20.96
N LYS A 28 7.91 -21.56 20.33
CA LYS A 28 8.68 -20.34 20.08
C LYS A 28 7.86 -19.43 19.15
N THR A 29 7.81 -18.14 19.45
CA THR A 29 7.22 -17.13 18.58
C THR A 29 8.31 -16.40 17.81
N VAL A 30 7.89 -15.70 16.76
CA VAL A 30 8.66 -14.67 16.07
C VAL A 30 7.86 -13.37 16.11
N SER A 31 8.60 -12.27 16.25
CA SER A 31 8.07 -10.92 16.21
C SER A 31 8.10 -10.42 14.77
N VAL A 32 6.98 -9.95 14.26
CA VAL A 32 6.87 -9.35 12.92
C VAL A 32 6.29 -7.93 13.02
N PRO A 33 6.52 -7.05 12.03
CA PRO A 33 6.05 -5.67 12.08
C PRO A 33 4.54 -5.58 12.24
N ASP A 34 4.08 -4.63 13.06
CA ASP A 34 2.68 -4.25 13.19
C ASP A 34 2.47 -2.79 12.83
N ARG A 35 1.96 -2.56 11.63
CA ARG A 35 1.72 -1.22 11.10
C ARG A 35 0.33 -0.69 11.44
N TYR A 36 -0.51 -1.53 12.05
CA TYR A 36 -1.94 -1.28 12.21
C TYR A 36 -2.38 -1.31 13.67
N GLY A 37 -1.46 -1.58 14.60
CA GLY A 37 -1.72 -1.57 16.05
C GLY A 37 -2.59 -2.74 16.51
N PHE A 38 -2.44 -3.91 15.89
CA PHE A 38 -3.12 -5.13 16.30
C PHE A 38 -2.44 -5.89 17.46
N GLY A 39 -1.17 -5.62 17.75
CA GLY A 39 -0.32 -6.29 18.73
C GLY A 39 0.06 -5.41 19.92
N ASP A 40 1.01 -5.91 20.72
CA ASP A 40 1.56 -5.18 21.86
C ASP A 40 2.70 -4.27 21.38
N GLY A 41 2.39 -3.02 21.05
CA GLY A 41 3.35 -2.07 20.48
C GLY A 41 3.49 -2.21 18.97
N ASP A 42 4.71 -2.09 18.43
CA ASP A 42 4.96 -2.03 16.97
C ASP A 42 5.14 -3.42 16.33
N THR A 43 4.71 -4.50 17.02
CA THR A 43 4.93 -5.88 16.57
C THR A 43 3.76 -6.81 16.84
N ILE A 44 3.55 -7.76 15.93
CA ILE A 44 2.66 -8.90 16.09
C ILE A 44 3.51 -10.14 16.41
N GLU A 45 3.18 -10.84 17.50
CA GLU A 45 3.77 -12.14 17.78
C GLU A 45 2.98 -13.25 17.08
N VAL A 46 3.69 -14.07 16.30
CA VAL A 46 3.15 -15.28 15.65
C VAL A 46 4.03 -16.50 15.97
N PRO A 47 3.49 -17.72 15.95
CA PRO A 47 4.30 -18.94 16.07
C PRO A 47 5.44 -18.97 15.05
N ALA A 48 6.64 -19.36 15.47
CA ALA A 48 7.83 -19.46 14.60
C ALA A 48 7.76 -20.62 13.61
N ARG A 49 6.91 -21.62 13.90
CA ARG A 49 6.70 -22.83 13.10
C ARG A 49 5.21 -23.21 13.16
N PRO A 50 4.33 -22.40 12.54
CA PRO A 50 2.92 -22.72 12.49
C PRO A 50 2.69 -23.92 11.57
N ASP A 51 1.53 -24.57 11.70
CA ASP A 51 1.06 -25.48 10.66
C ASP A 51 0.51 -24.63 9.50
N ALA A 52 1.30 -24.52 8.43
CA ALA A 52 0.94 -23.74 7.25
C ALA A 52 -0.38 -24.20 6.59
N ALA A 53 -0.77 -25.46 6.76
CA ALA A 53 -2.03 -25.98 6.23
C ALA A 53 -3.26 -25.49 7.01
N ARG A 54 -3.06 -25.06 8.26
CA ARG A 54 -4.13 -24.69 9.21
C ARG A 54 -4.02 -23.24 9.66
N LEU A 55 -3.34 -22.40 8.87
CA LEU A 55 -3.33 -20.97 9.15
C LEU A 55 -4.78 -20.47 9.20
N PHE A 56 -5.12 -19.77 10.27
CA PHE A 56 -6.43 -19.17 10.55
C PHE A 56 -7.55 -20.13 10.99
N ASP A 57 -7.41 -21.46 10.89
CA ASP A 57 -8.49 -22.42 11.21
C ASP A 57 -9.12 -22.23 12.61
N ASP A 58 -8.32 -21.80 13.59
CA ASP A 58 -8.73 -21.65 14.99
C ASP A 58 -8.96 -20.18 15.43
N ALA A 59 -8.74 -19.25 14.50
CA ALA A 59 -8.85 -17.83 14.77
C ALA A 59 -10.33 -17.40 14.76
N ASP A 60 -10.66 -16.45 15.64
CA ASP A 60 -11.95 -15.80 15.57
C ASP A 60 -11.91 -14.63 14.57
N GLU A 61 -13.08 -14.09 14.22
CA GLU A 61 -13.21 -13.01 13.25
C GLU A 61 -12.37 -11.77 13.62
N SER A 62 -12.22 -11.48 14.92
CA SER A 62 -11.38 -10.37 15.39
C SER A 62 -9.88 -10.63 15.25
N GLU A 63 -9.45 -11.89 15.26
CA GLU A 63 -8.04 -12.28 15.15
C GLU A 63 -7.59 -12.58 13.71
N HIS A 64 -8.52 -12.83 12.78
CA HIS A 64 -8.20 -13.17 11.40
C HIS A 64 -7.30 -12.14 10.71
N THR A 65 -7.64 -10.85 10.82
CA THR A 65 -6.84 -9.79 10.19
C THR A 65 -5.46 -9.69 10.82
N ARG A 66 -5.38 -9.68 12.16
CA ARG A 66 -4.10 -9.61 12.89
C ARG A 66 -3.17 -10.76 12.50
N LEU A 67 -3.68 -11.98 12.52
CA LEU A 67 -2.89 -13.16 12.17
C LEU A 67 -2.52 -13.17 10.68
N ALA A 68 -3.39 -12.70 9.78
CA ALA A 68 -3.08 -12.62 8.36
C ALA A 68 -1.92 -11.66 8.11
N VAL A 69 -1.98 -10.45 8.66
CA VAL A 69 -0.87 -9.47 8.63
C VAL A 69 0.40 -10.07 9.21
N GLY A 70 0.29 -10.77 10.35
CA GLY A 70 1.43 -11.42 10.99
C GLY A 70 2.09 -12.49 10.10
N TYR A 71 1.31 -13.45 9.58
CA TYR A 71 1.87 -14.52 8.76
C TYR A 71 2.31 -14.06 7.36
N LEU A 72 1.72 -13.00 6.80
CA LEU A 72 2.21 -12.35 5.57
C LEU A 72 3.60 -11.75 5.76
N ASN A 73 4.01 -11.41 6.98
CA ASN A 73 5.34 -10.89 7.32
C ASN A 73 6.26 -11.92 7.98
N HIS A 74 5.87 -13.19 8.00
CA HIS A 74 6.66 -14.24 8.64
C HIS A 74 8.03 -14.40 7.95
N PRO A 75 9.14 -14.64 8.69
CA PRO A 75 10.46 -14.78 8.08
C PRO A 75 10.61 -16.01 7.16
N ASP A 76 9.87 -17.08 7.44
CA ASP A 76 9.83 -18.29 6.59
C ASP A 76 8.95 -18.05 5.33
N PRO A 77 9.51 -18.14 4.10
CA PRO A 77 8.76 -17.94 2.87
C PRO A 77 7.64 -18.98 2.66
N ALA A 78 7.77 -20.20 3.19
CA ALA A 78 6.71 -21.20 3.08
C ALA A 78 5.46 -20.80 3.88
N VAL A 79 5.66 -20.12 5.01
CA VAL A 79 4.56 -19.58 5.83
C VAL A 79 3.93 -18.37 5.14
N ARG A 80 4.74 -17.47 4.57
CA ARG A 80 4.22 -16.34 3.78
C ARG A 80 3.41 -16.81 2.58
N LEU A 81 3.91 -17.79 1.83
CA LEU A 81 3.22 -18.39 0.70
C LEU A 81 1.84 -18.93 1.11
N ALA A 82 1.78 -19.70 2.20
CA ALA A 82 0.54 -20.25 2.71
C ALA A 82 -0.44 -19.18 3.20
N ALA A 83 0.06 -18.06 3.74
CA ALA A 83 -0.75 -16.91 4.14
C ALA A 83 -1.33 -16.18 2.93
N VAL A 84 -0.50 -15.91 1.91
CA VAL A 84 -0.92 -15.28 0.64
C VAL A 84 -2.04 -16.07 -0.03
N GLN A 85 -1.92 -17.40 -0.09
CA GLN A 85 -2.93 -18.27 -0.70
C GLN A 85 -4.30 -18.26 0.01
N ARG A 86 -4.36 -17.82 1.28
CA ARG A 86 -5.59 -17.76 2.08
C ARG A 86 -6.14 -16.34 2.22
N ALA A 87 -5.32 -15.34 1.95
CA ALA A 87 -5.66 -13.94 2.14
C ALA A 87 -6.88 -13.44 1.34
N PRO A 88 -7.23 -13.97 0.14
CA PRO A 88 -8.45 -13.57 -0.58
C PRO A 88 -9.73 -13.75 0.23
N GLY A 89 -9.79 -14.74 1.13
CA GLY A 89 -10.95 -14.95 2.01
C GLY A 89 -11.09 -13.95 3.16
N ILE A 90 -10.12 -13.04 3.35
CA ILE A 90 -10.08 -12.06 4.44
C ILE A 90 -10.14 -10.63 3.88
N ALA A 91 -9.29 -10.33 2.88
CA ALA A 91 -9.28 -9.11 2.06
C ALA A 91 -9.63 -7.77 2.75
N THR A 92 -9.22 -7.58 4.00
CA THR A 92 -9.32 -6.27 4.67
C THR A 92 -8.28 -5.30 4.12
N VAL A 93 -8.45 -3.99 4.36
CA VAL A 93 -7.49 -2.97 3.90
C VAL A 93 -6.05 -3.30 4.31
N ALA A 94 -5.84 -3.70 5.56
CA ALA A 94 -4.52 -4.09 6.06
C ALA A 94 -3.95 -5.31 5.32
N VAL A 95 -4.78 -6.33 5.07
CA VAL A 95 -4.36 -7.54 4.35
C VAL A 95 -4.04 -7.24 2.89
N VAL A 96 -4.83 -6.38 2.23
CA VAL A 96 -4.57 -5.96 0.85
C VAL A 96 -3.24 -5.22 0.74
N GLU A 97 -2.97 -4.27 1.63
CA GLU A 97 -1.68 -3.55 1.64
C GLU A 97 -0.49 -4.50 1.90
N GLU A 98 -0.61 -5.45 2.82
CA GLU A 98 0.42 -6.47 3.03
C GLU A 98 0.58 -7.41 1.82
N LEU A 99 -0.52 -7.76 1.13
CA LEU A 99 -0.47 -8.54 -0.12
C LEU A 99 0.22 -7.78 -1.25
N VAL A 100 0.00 -6.46 -1.36
CA VAL A 100 0.70 -5.61 -2.32
C VAL A 100 2.20 -5.60 -2.03
N ASP A 101 2.63 -5.53 -0.77
CA ASP A 101 4.05 -5.66 -0.43
C ASP A 101 4.64 -7.01 -0.90
N ARG A 102 3.86 -8.09 -0.86
CA ARG A 102 4.31 -9.43 -1.30
C ARG A 102 4.50 -9.55 -2.81
N LEU A 103 4.01 -8.60 -3.61
CA LEU A 103 4.37 -8.52 -5.04
C LEU A 103 5.87 -8.30 -5.25
N ALA A 104 6.55 -7.74 -4.26
CA ALA A 104 8.00 -7.55 -4.25
C ALA A 104 8.72 -8.47 -3.24
N ASP A 105 8.13 -9.59 -2.83
CA ASP A 105 8.78 -10.56 -1.93
C ASP A 105 10.11 -11.07 -2.50
N ASP A 106 11.08 -11.42 -1.66
CA ASP A 106 12.35 -12.01 -2.12
C ASP A 106 12.13 -13.41 -2.75
N ASP A 107 11.16 -14.16 -2.23
CA ASP A 107 10.83 -15.49 -2.72
C ASP A 107 9.92 -15.43 -3.97
N PRO A 108 10.33 -16.03 -5.11
CA PRO A 108 9.57 -15.97 -6.35
C PRO A 108 8.21 -16.68 -6.29
N ALA A 109 8.07 -17.73 -5.47
CA ALA A 109 6.79 -18.42 -5.32
C ALA A 109 5.80 -17.55 -4.53
N VAL A 110 6.28 -16.82 -3.51
CA VAL A 110 5.47 -15.84 -2.78
C VAL A 110 5.02 -14.70 -3.70
N ARG A 111 5.93 -14.16 -4.54
CA ARG A 111 5.56 -13.13 -5.52
C ARG A 111 4.48 -13.61 -6.49
N ALA A 112 4.66 -14.79 -7.08
CA ALA A 112 3.69 -15.36 -8.01
C ALA A 112 2.32 -15.59 -7.36
N ALA A 113 2.29 -16.06 -6.11
CA ALA A 113 1.06 -16.21 -5.36
C ALA A 113 0.41 -14.84 -5.03
N ALA A 114 1.20 -13.81 -4.73
CA ALA A 114 0.70 -12.47 -4.45
C ALA A 114 0.05 -11.85 -5.69
N VAL A 115 0.63 -12.06 -6.87
CA VAL A 115 0.04 -11.66 -8.15
C VAL A 115 -1.33 -12.32 -8.34
N ALA A 116 -1.41 -13.65 -8.18
CA ALA A 116 -2.67 -14.37 -8.31
C ALA A 116 -3.73 -13.89 -7.31
N ALA A 117 -3.35 -13.69 -6.05
CA ALA A 117 -4.25 -13.20 -5.00
C ALA A 117 -4.78 -11.78 -5.29
N ASN A 118 -3.93 -10.87 -5.80
CA ASN A 118 -4.37 -9.53 -6.16
C ASN A 118 -5.36 -9.55 -7.34
N TRP A 119 -5.13 -10.38 -8.37
CA TRP A 119 -6.08 -10.55 -9.47
C TRP A 119 -7.39 -11.25 -9.05
N GLU A 120 -7.34 -12.13 -8.05
CA GLU A 120 -8.56 -12.74 -7.48
C GLU A 120 -9.41 -11.71 -6.73
N ILE A 121 -8.78 -10.87 -5.91
CA ILE A 121 -9.49 -9.87 -5.09
C ILE A 121 -9.95 -8.67 -5.94
N HIS A 122 -9.15 -8.25 -6.91
CA HIS A 122 -9.31 -6.97 -7.63
C HIS A 122 -9.52 -7.13 -9.14
N GLY A 123 -9.80 -8.35 -9.62
CA GLY A 123 -9.95 -8.65 -11.04
C GLY A 123 -11.02 -7.83 -11.74
N ASP A 124 -12.14 -7.55 -11.05
CA ASP A 124 -13.24 -6.72 -11.58
C ASP A 124 -12.84 -5.25 -11.81
N SER A 125 -11.76 -4.81 -11.19
CA SER A 125 -11.17 -3.47 -11.31
C SER A 125 -9.78 -3.51 -11.93
N ASP A 126 -9.42 -4.58 -12.64
CA ASP A 126 -8.10 -4.79 -13.25
C ASP A 126 -6.91 -4.44 -12.32
N CYS A 127 -7.01 -4.71 -11.01
CA CYS A 127 -6.00 -4.35 -10.00
C CYS A 127 -5.70 -2.84 -9.83
N GLU A 128 -6.67 -1.94 -10.07
CA GLU A 128 -6.52 -0.49 -9.83
C GLU A 128 -5.98 -0.16 -8.42
N ARG A 129 -6.52 -0.77 -7.37
CA ARG A 129 -6.11 -0.45 -5.99
C ARG A 129 -4.66 -0.83 -5.67
N PRO A 130 -4.16 -2.03 -6.03
CA PRO A 130 -2.73 -2.33 -5.98
C PRO A 130 -1.85 -1.30 -6.71
N VAL A 131 -2.27 -0.82 -7.89
CA VAL A 131 -1.53 0.22 -8.61
C VAL A 131 -1.44 1.52 -7.82
N LEU A 132 -2.55 1.98 -7.23
CA LEU A 132 -2.57 3.22 -6.44
C LEU A 132 -1.66 3.13 -5.20
N ILE A 133 -1.61 1.97 -4.53
CA ILE A 133 -0.70 1.75 -3.40
C ILE A 133 0.77 1.82 -3.87
N LEU A 134 1.09 1.14 -4.98
CA LEU A 134 2.44 1.14 -5.53
C LEU A 134 2.85 2.50 -6.11
N ARG A 135 1.90 3.25 -6.68
CA ARG A 135 2.10 4.63 -7.14
C ARG A 135 2.56 5.52 -6.00
N ASP A 136 1.90 5.44 -4.85
CA ASP A 136 2.23 6.26 -3.68
C ASP A 136 3.65 5.94 -3.18
N GLU A 137 4.05 4.65 -3.20
CA GLU A 137 5.43 4.23 -2.94
C GLU A 137 6.43 4.81 -3.96
N ILE A 138 6.11 4.74 -5.25
CA ILE A 138 6.99 5.20 -6.34
C ILE A 138 7.18 6.71 -6.30
N ARG A 139 6.12 7.46 -5.99
CA ARG A 139 6.15 8.92 -5.90
C ARG A 139 6.78 9.40 -4.58
N GLY A 140 7.12 8.51 -3.64
CA GLY A 140 7.68 8.89 -2.35
C GLY A 140 6.66 9.52 -1.39
N HIS A 141 5.36 9.27 -1.61
CA HIS A 141 4.29 9.86 -0.83
C HIS A 141 3.81 8.86 0.23
N THR A 142 4.25 9.06 1.47
CA THR A 142 3.37 8.78 2.60
C THR A 142 2.98 10.14 3.19
N ARG A 143 1.71 10.53 3.03
CA ARG A 143 1.21 11.79 3.59
C ARG A 143 1.10 11.64 5.11
N SER A 144 2.20 11.80 5.82
CA SER A 144 2.17 12.13 7.25
C SER A 144 2.22 13.66 7.36
N TRP A 145 1.09 14.28 7.70
CA TRP A 145 0.97 15.72 7.96
C TRP A 145 1.40 16.67 6.82
N GLY A 146 1.27 16.24 5.56
CA GLY A 146 1.59 17.10 4.40
C GLY A 146 3.09 17.28 4.14
N VAL A 147 3.95 16.44 4.73
CA VAL A 147 5.37 16.39 4.43
C VAL A 147 5.66 15.09 3.67
N PRO A 148 6.29 15.13 2.49
CA PRO A 148 6.79 13.93 1.84
C PRO A 148 7.80 13.23 2.77
N SER A 149 7.46 12.03 3.25
CA SER A 149 8.36 11.20 4.05
C SER A 149 8.61 9.88 3.35
N THR A 150 9.88 9.54 3.21
CA THR A 150 10.32 8.21 2.77
C THR A 150 10.35 7.20 3.91
N GLU A 151 10.17 7.64 5.16
CA GLU A 151 10.29 6.79 6.36
C GLU A 151 9.16 5.77 6.49
N ALA A 152 8.05 5.95 5.74
CA ALA A 152 6.97 4.97 5.68
C ALA A 152 6.85 4.25 4.32
N LEU A 153 7.85 4.38 3.43
CA LEU A 153 7.94 3.55 2.22
C LEU A 153 8.21 2.10 2.61
N ARG A 154 7.27 1.23 2.30
CA ARG A 154 7.28 -0.19 2.69
C ARG A 154 8.20 -1.00 1.79
N LEU A 155 8.20 -0.68 0.50
CA LEU A 155 8.97 -1.38 -0.53
C LEU A 155 10.15 -0.55 -1.01
N GLY A 156 9.97 0.77 -1.09
CA GLY A 156 10.87 1.66 -1.80
C GLY A 156 10.62 1.64 -3.32
N LYS A 157 10.97 2.76 -3.97
CA LYS A 157 10.62 3.06 -5.37
C LYS A 157 10.95 1.92 -6.34
N ASP A 158 12.18 1.41 -6.33
CA ASP A 158 12.62 0.41 -7.31
C ASP A 158 11.84 -0.92 -7.17
N ARG A 159 11.58 -1.36 -5.94
CA ARG A 159 10.81 -2.58 -5.68
C ARG A 159 9.33 -2.39 -6.03
N ALA A 160 8.78 -1.19 -5.81
CA ALA A 160 7.41 -0.87 -6.20
C ALA A 160 7.25 -0.85 -7.74
N VAL A 161 8.22 -0.33 -8.49
CA VAL A 161 8.23 -0.43 -9.97
C VAL A 161 8.28 -1.89 -10.42
N GLN A 162 9.12 -2.73 -9.79
CA GLN A 162 9.17 -4.15 -10.10
C GLN A 162 7.84 -4.87 -9.80
N ALA A 163 7.18 -4.52 -8.70
CA ALA A 163 5.87 -5.05 -8.33
C ALA A 163 4.79 -4.72 -9.39
N LEU A 164 4.78 -3.51 -9.95
CA LEU A 164 3.89 -3.17 -11.07
C LEU A 164 4.15 -4.09 -12.28
N GLY A 165 5.42 -4.30 -12.63
CA GLY A 165 5.79 -5.23 -13.70
C GLY A 165 5.29 -6.66 -13.46
N HIS A 166 5.31 -7.12 -12.21
CA HIS A 166 4.76 -8.43 -11.84
C HIS A 166 3.24 -8.50 -11.98
N LEU A 167 2.49 -7.46 -11.59
CA LEU A 167 1.04 -7.39 -11.79
C LEU A 167 0.66 -7.44 -13.27
N VAL A 168 1.33 -6.64 -14.11
CA VAL A 168 1.11 -6.58 -15.57
C VAL A 168 1.41 -7.92 -16.23
N ALA A 169 2.54 -8.56 -15.85
CA ALA A 169 2.91 -9.86 -16.38
C ALA A 169 1.91 -10.97 -15.99
N GLY A 170 1.25 -10.82 -14.83
CA GLY A 170 0.28 -11.76 -14.30
C GLY A 170 -1.17 -11.55 -14.72
N ALA A 171 -1.45 -10.58 -15.60
CA ALA A 171 -2.80 -10.32 -16.08
C ALA A 171 -3.44 -11.58 -16.71
N PRO A 172 -4.75 -11.82 -16.49
CA PRO A 172 -5.42 -13.04 -16.93
C PRO A 172 -5.54 -13.15 -18.46
N ASP A 173 -5.57 -12.02 -19.15
CA ASP A 173 -5.60 -11.93 -20.60
C ASP A 173 -4.93 -10.62 -21.09
N ASP A 174 -4.76 -10.52 -22.41
CA ASP A 174 -4.09 -9.36 -23.03
C ASP A 174 -4.92 -8.07 -22.92
N ASP A 175 -6.25 -8.16 -22.83
CA ASP A 175 -7.12 -7.00 -22.70
C ASP A 175 -6.99 -6.39 -21.29
N ALA A 176 -7.05 -7.23 -20.25
CA ALA A 176 -6.80 -6.85 -18.87
C ALA A 176 -5.38 -6.28 -18.70
N ARG A 177 -4.39 -6.88 -19.36
CA ARG A 177 -3.01 -6.34 -19.39
C ARG A 177 -2.98 -4.94 -19.98
N ALA A 178 -3.64 -4.72 -21.11
CA ALA A 178 -3.66 -3.43 -21.79
C ALA A 178 -4.37 -2.35 -20.96
N ARG A 179 -5.51 -2.69 -20.32
CA ARG A 179 -6.23 -1.77 -19.42
C ARG A 179 -5.41 -1.39 -18.21
N LEU A 180 -4.80 -2.37 -17.54
CA LEU A 180 -3.91 -2.13 -16.41
C LEU A 180 -2.69 -1.29 -16.81
N GLN A 181 -2.06 -1.57 -17.95
CA GLN A 181 -0.93 -0.78 -18.44
C GLN A 181 -1.34 0.67 -18.72
N ALA A 182 -2.49 0.90 -19.36
CA ALA A 182 -3.00 2.26 -19.59
C ALA A 182 -3.26 2.99 -18.27
N PHE A 183 -3.83 2.32 -17.27
CA PHE A 183 -4.04 2.89 -15.95
C PHE A 183 -2.71 3.23 -15.25
N ILE A 184 -1.70 2.36 -15.36
CA ILE A 184 -0.35 2.63 -14.84
C ILE A 184 0.28 3.84 -15.54
N ASP A 185 0.15 3.94 -16.87
CA ASP A 185 0.72 5.03 -17.66
C ASP A 185 0.06 6.37 -17.32
N GLU A 186 -1.21 6.37 -16.92
CA GLU A 186 -1.94 7.55 -16.42
C GLU A 186 -1.58 7.89 -14.97
N GLU A 187 -1.57 6.90 -14.09
CA GLU A 187 -1.44 7.10 -12.64
C GLU A 187 0.00 7.16 -12.15
N VAL A 188 0.98 6.55 -12.82
CA VAL A 188 2.35 6.43 -12.29
C VAL A 188 3.31 7.43 -12.94
N VAL A 189 2.80 8.44 -13.66
CA VAL A 189 3.61 9.47 -14.33
C VAL A 189 4.55 10.18 -13.35
N LEU A 190 5.86 10.03 -13.58
CA LEU A 190 6.90 10.66 -12.77
C LEU A 190 7.40 11.95 -13.42
N PRO A 191 7.76 12.98 -12.63
CA PRO A 191 8.28 14.24 -13.17
C PRO A 191 9.43 14.05 -14.16
N ASP A 192 10.39 13.19 -13.84
CA ASP A 192 11.60 12.97 -14.66
C ASP A 192 11.33 12.19 -15.95
N THR A 193 10.12 11.64 -16.13
CA THR A 193 9.73 10.88 -17.32
C THR A 193 8.98 11.72 -18.36
N VAL A 194 8.55 12.93 -18.00
CA VAL A 194 7.79 13.81 -18.89
C VAL A 194 8.73 14.78 -19.59
N ALA A 195 8.71 14.81 -20.92
CA ALA A 195 9.51 15.76 -21.69
C ALA A 195 9.08 17.21 -21.40
N ALA A 196 10.05 18.11 -21.28
CA ALA A 196 9.78 19.53 -21.18
C ALA A 196 9.10 20.04 -22.47
N ASP A 197 8.03 20.82 -22.31
CA ASP A 197 7.38 21.51 -23.43
C ASP A 197 7.48 23.03 -23.20
N PRO A 198 8.46 23.71 -23.82
CA PRO A 198 8.63 25.15 -23.66
C PRO A 198 7.56 25.97 -24.39
N ASP A 199 6.81 25.36 -25.30
CA ASP A 199 5.76 26.02 -26.06
C ASP A 199 4.38 25.87 -25.39
N LEU A 200 4.28 25.04 -24.35
CA LEU A 200 3.07 24.84 -23.56
C LEU A 200 2.73 26.10 -22.75
N VAL A 201 1.57 26.69 -23.06
CA VAL A 201 1.05 27.86 -22.35
C VAL A 201 -0.07 27.42 -21.41
N LEU A 202 0.16 27.54 -20.11
CA LEU A 202 -0.84 27.29 -19.09
C LEU A 202 -1.62 28.57 -18.72
N GLU A 203 -2.81 28.40 -18.17
CA GLU A 203 -3.59 29.51 -17.63
C GLU A 203 -2.90 30.03 -16.36
N PHE A 204 -2.50 31.30 -16.35
CA PHE A 204 -1.99 31.96 -15.15
C PHE A 204 -3.14 32.26 -14.18
N ILE A 205 -3.01 31.81 -12.93
CA ILE A 205 -4.00 32.02 -11.87
C ILE A 205 -3.62 33.27 -11.06
N GLU A 206 -2.47 33.22 -10.39
CA GLU A 206 -2.03 34.29 -9.50
C GLU A 206 -0.53 34.28 -9.22
N LYS A 207 -0.03 35.43 -8.73
CA LYS A 207 1.32 35.56 -8.15
C LYS A 207 1.20 36.20 -6.77
N VAL A 208 1.61 35.48 -5.74
CA VAL A 208 1.48 35.93 -4.34
C VAL A 208 2.82 35.87 -3.62
N GLN A 209 3.03 36.84 -2.72
CA GLN A 209 4.16 36.83 -1.79
C GLN A 209 3.66 36.53 -0.38
N ARG A 210 4.26 35.52 0.25
CA ARG A 210 3.93 35.10 1.62
C ARG A 210 5.16 35.30 2.51
N SER A 211 4.98 36.03 3.60
CA SER A 211 6.03 36.25 4.59
C SER A 211 5.87 35.27 5.75
N SER A 212 6.92 34.51 6.06
CA SER A 212 6.98 33.64 7.24
C SER A 212 8.38 33.72 7.86
N GLU A 213 8.45 33.87 9.18
CA GLU A 213 9.73 33.91 9.95
C GLU A 213 10.81 34.87 9.39
N GLY A 214 10.41 36.00 8.81
CA GLY A 214 11.33 36.99 8.23
C GLY A 214 11.85 36.65 6.84
N GLN A 215 11.37 35.57 6.23
CA GLN A 215 11.60 35.20 4.83
C GLN A 215 10.35 35.50 4.00
N VAL A 216 10.55 35.94 2.76
CA VAL A 216 9.47 36.19 1.80
C VAL A 216 9.57 35.14 0.70
N ALA A 217 8.54 34.31 0.59
CA ALA A 217 8.38 33.34 -0.48
C ALA A 217 7.44 33.88 -1.57
N THR A 218 7.80 33.67 -2.83
CA THR A 218 6.99 34.03 -4.00
C THR A 218 6.42 32.76 -4.62
N TYR A 219 5.12 32.75 -4.85
CA TYR A 219 4.40 31.65 -5.49
C TYR A 219 3.76 32.17 -6.78
N GLU A 220 3.98 31.48 -7.89
CA GLU A 220 3.24 31.68 -9.15
C GLU A 220 2.42 30.43 -9.45
N ALA A 221 1.11 30.60 -9.50
CA ALA A 221 0.15 29.52 -9.70
C ALA A 221 -0.41 29.53 -11.13
N TYR A 222 -0.52 28.34 -11.71
CA TYR A 222 -1.03 28.08 -13.05
C TYR A 222 -2.07 26.95 -13.02
N ARG A 223 -2.88 26.82 -14.07
CA ARG A 223 -3.80 25.70 -14.26
C ARG A 223 -3.42 24.90 -15.50
N ALA A 224 -3.38 23.58 -15.38
CA ALA A 224 -3.22 22.64 -16.50
C ALA A 224 -4.41 21.68 -16.58
N ALA A 225 -4.60 21.06 -17.75
CA ALA A 225 -5.72 20.14 -17.95
C ALA A 225 -5.49 18.79 -17.26
N ASN A 226 -4.23 18.36 -17.12
CA ASN A 226 -3.85 17.07 -16.55
C ASN A 226 -2.42 17.10 -15.97
N ARG A 227 -2.05 16.03 -15.26
CA ARG A 227 -0.70 15.84 -14.69
C ARG A 227 0.42 15.97 -15.72
N THR A 228 0.25 15.42 -16.93
CA THR A 228 1.30 15.43 -17.96
C THR A 228 1.63 16.84 -18.43
N GLU A 229 0.63 17.68 -18.69
CA GLU A 229 0.83 19.09 -19.03
C GLU A 229 1.49 19.87 -17.90
N ALA A 230 1.06 19.64 -16.65
CA ALA A 230 1.68 20.28 -15.50
C ALA A 230 3.17 19.94 -15.39
N LEU A 231 3.52 18.66 -15.50
CA LEU A 231 4.92 18.21 -15.43
C LEU A 231 5.75 18.70 -16.62
N ALA A 232 5.19 18.70 -17.84
CA ALA A 232 5.86 19.22 -19.03
C ALA A 232 6.19 20.72 -18.89
N TYR A 233 5.23 21.51 -18.37
CA TYR A 233 5.42 22.92 -18.08
C TYR A 233 6.48 23.14 -17.00
N LEU A 234 6.38 22.44 -15.86
CA LEU A 234 7.35 22.57 -14.77
C LEU A 234 8.76 22.12 -15.17
N ASN A 235 8.90 21.15 -16.07
CA ASN A 235 10.19 20.75 -16.62
C ASN A 235 10.79 21.80 -17.57
N ALA A 236 9.95 22.53 -18.30
CA ALA A 236 10.39 23.64 -19.16
C ALA A 236 10.76 24.91 -18.38
N HIS A 237 10.30 25.07 -17.14
CA HIS A 237 10.46 26.29 -16.33
C HIS A 237 11.25 26.02 -15.04
N PRO A 238 12.59 25.83 -15.10
CA PRO A 238 13.39 25.56 -13.93
C PRO A 238 13.43 26.76 -12.98
N VAL A 239 13.08 26.52 -11.71
CA VAL A 239 13.29 27.49 -10.64
C VAL A 239 14.76 27.49 -10.21
N THR A 240 15.38 28.66 -10.24
CA THR A 240 16.79 28.85 -9.84
C THR A 240 16.95 29.78 -8.63
N GLU A 241 15.87 30.44 -8.20
CA GLU A 241 15.85 31.38 -7.08
C GLU A 241 15.37 30.70 -5.78
N PRO A 242 16.02 30.94 -4.63
CA PRO A 242 15.52 30.44 -3.35
C PRO A 242 14.21 31.14 -2.98
N PHE A 243 13.30 30.41 -2.33
CA PHE A 243 11.96 30.88 -1.94
C PHE A 243 11.07 31.31 -3.11
N TYR A 244 11.35 30.81 -4.31
CA TYR A 244 10.47 30.92 -5.45
C TYR A 244 9.82 29.56 -5.72
N TYR A 245 8.53 29.57 -6.02
CA TYR A 245 7.74 28.37 -6.20
C TYR A 245 6.83 28.55 -7.42
N LEU A 246 6.88 27.58 -8.33
CA LEU A 246 5.85 27.41 -9.36
C LEU A 246 4.85 26.38 -8.84
N GLU A 247 3.57 26.68 -8.94
CA GLU A 247 2.49 25.76 -8.59
C GLU A 247 1.58 25.58 -9.82
N VAL A 248 1.21 24.34 -10.14
CA VAL A 248 0.30 24.02 -11.24
C VAL A 248 -0.84 23.19 -10.69
N GLU A 249 -2.05 23.72 -10.75
CA GLU A 249 -3.28 23.04 -10.37
C GLU A 249 -3.80 22.16 -11.51
N THR A 250 -4.18 20.93 -11.18
CA THR A 250 -4.86 20.00 -12.08
C THR A 250 -6.02 19.30 -11.36
N PRO A 251 -6.94 18.64 -12.09
CA PRO A 251 -7.99 17.81 -11.47
C PRO A 251 -7.46 16.66 -10.60
N GLU A 252 -6.28 16.14 -10.91
CA GLU A 252 -5.64 14.99 -10.24
C GLU A 252 -4.82 15.39 -9.00
N GLY A 253 -4.53 16.69 -8.84
CA GLY A 253 -3.72 17.23 -7.75
C GLY A 253 -2.96 18.48 -8.16
N ASN A 254 -2.21 19.04 -7.23
CA ASN A 254 -1.38 20.21 -7.49
C ASN A 254 0.09 19.78 -7.56
N PHE A 255 0.85 20.43 -8.43
CA PHE A 255 2.27 20.14 -8.66
C PHE A 255 3.11 21.37 -8.39
N GLY A 256 4.16 21.21 -7.60
CA GLY A 256 5.09 22.27 -7.27
C GLY A 256 6.43 22.08 -7.96
N ARG A 257 7.11 23.19 -8.23
CA ARG A 257 8.56 23.19 -8.48
C ARG A 257 9.24 24.26 -7.66
N ASP A 258 10.34 23.86 -7.03
CA ASP A 258 11.29 24.75 -6.39
C ASP A 258 12.72 24.46 -6.90
N ILE A 259 13.72 25.03 -6.22
CA ILE A 259 15.14 24.82 -6.55
C ILE A 259 15.60 23.36 -6.41
N LYS A 260 14.90 22.53 -5.64
CA LYS A 260 15.23 21.11 -5.41
C LYS A 260 14.62 20.19 -6.46
N GLY A 261 13.57 20.63 -7.15
CA GLY A 261 12.93 19.88 -8.21
C GLY A 261 11.42 19.98 -8.19
N ILE A 262 10.77 19.03 -8.85
CA ILE A 262 9.31 18.92 -8.93
C ILE A 262 8.81 17.98 -7.83
N TYR A 263 7.67 18.32 -7.22
CA TYR A 263 7.02 17.55 -6.17
C TYR A 263 5.49 17.66 -6.29
N ASP A 264 4.74 16.71 -5.72
CA ASP A 264 3.30 16.85 -5.59
C ASP A 264 2.99 17.68 -4.31
N LEU A 265 1.97 18.54 -4.36
CA LEU A 265 1.53 19.43 -3.27
C LEU A 265 0.45 18.80 -2.36
#